data_AF-A0A2E3Y1S6-F1
#
_entry.id   AF-A0A2E3Y1S6-F1
#
_cell.length_a   1.000
_cell.length_b   1.000
_cell.length_c   1.000
_cell.angle_alpha   90.00
_cell.angle_beta   90.00
_cell.angle_gamma   90.00
#
_symmetry.space_group_name_H-M   'P 1'
#
loop_
_entity.id
_entity.type
_entity.pdbx_description
1 polymer ?
#
loop_
_entity_poly.entity_id
_entity_poly.type
_entity_poly.pdbx_seq_one_letter_code
_entity_poly.pdbx_strand_id
1 'polypeptide(L)'
;MKKLPNWFIKQLTLVKNFSSKAVSNNTKTYLLNAIALFIVVTFTFYVESVGNDYKNRQKYLDISKNILNELYLISDYTDEYISQTNSILPLYKKQYERWDIDNDSVFIDFFENENAPGSKFYYVPLGLFKNTKPYNPPRLAYKTFSKGTQDFFLINTEISNRIFELYDGSDIQYLFEGTGKNEEKYINQFIDRIENKWIKDLPSVDLDSKDFWIENRKYIQNDKFIKNILKKRNDLWNFSVKEQLSYQNELIKKDIKSLDSVIKRMDNEKYFLYWKLD
;
A
#
# COMPACT_ATOMS: atom_id res chain seq x y z
N MET A 1 -13.05 -96.57 -27.89
CA MET A 1 -11.80 -96.05 -27.27
C MET A 1 -11.75 -94.55 -27.50
N LYS A 2 -11.52 -93.62 -26.56
CA LYS A 2 -11.21 -93.63 -25.11
C LYS A 2 -12.33 -92.90 -24.34
N LYS A 3 -12.78 -93.46 -23.20
CA LYS A 3 -13.70 -92.80 -22.25
C LYS A 3 -13.03 -91.55 -21.68
N LEU A 4 -13.78 -90.45 -21.55
CA LEU A 4 -13.34 -89.28 -20.78
C LEU A 4 -13.00 -89.71 -19.34
N PRO A 5 -11.88 -89.26 -18.77
CA PRO A 5 -11.45 -89.69 -17.46
C PRO A 5 -12.32 -89.08 -16.34
N ASN A 6 -12.59 -89.89 -15.30
CA ASN A 6 -13.55 -89.61 -14.23
C ASN A 6 -13.23 -88.34 -13.40
N TRP A 7 -11.98 -87.85 -13.43
CA TRP A 7 -11.57 -86.62 -12.76
C TRP A 7 -12.05 -85.34 -13.50
N PHE A 8 -12.24 -85.41 -14.82
CA PHE A 8 -12.80 -84.31 -15.61
C PHE A 8 -14.30 -84.11 -15.29
N ILE A 9 -15.04 -85.20 -15.08
CA ILE A 9 -16.44 -85.15 -14.63
C ILE A 9 -16.53 -84.58 -13.21
N LYS A 10 -15.58 -84.94 -12.33
CA LYS A 10 -15.52 -84.44 -10.95
C LYS A 10 -15.25 -82.92 -10.84
N GLN A 11 -14.41 -82.37 -11.73
CA GLN A 11 -14.15 -80.93 -11.85
C GLN A 11 -15.38 -80.17 -12.38
N LEU A 12 -16.10 -80.73 -13.37
CA LEU A 12 -17.35 -80.17 -13.87
C LEU A 12 -18.50 -80.19 -12.85
N THR A 13 -18.51 -81.14 -11.90
CA THR A 13 -19.48 -81.16 -10.80
C THR A 13 -19.14 -80.20 -9.66
N LEU A 14 -17.87 -79.84 -9.44
CA LEU A 14 -17.47 -78.80 -8.48
C LEU A 14 -17.91 -77.40 -8.94
N VAL A 15 -18.05 -77.19 -10.24
CA VAL A 15 -18.60 -75.95 -10.82
C VAL A 15 -20.13 -75.89 -10.73
N LYS A 16 -20.84 -77.02 -10.64
CA LYS A 16 -22.32 -77.07 -10.60
C LYS A 16 -22.96 -76.67 -9.27
N ASN A 17 -22.19 -76.61 -8.19
CA ASN A 17 -22.66 -76.12 -6.89
C ASN A 17 -22.20 -74.70 -6.58
N PHE A 18 -21.71 -73.95 -7.57
CA PHE A 18 -21.63 -72.50 -7.46
C PHE A 18 -23.04 -71.91 -7.58
N SER A 19 -23.67 -71.66 -6.44
CA SER A 19 -24.89 -70.86 -6.44
C SER A 19 -24.53 -69.45 -6.93
N SER A 20 -24.84 -69.17 -8.19
CA SER A 20 -24.71 -67.86 -8.81
C SER A 20 -25.44 -66.79 -8.00
N LYS A 21 -26.49 -67.18 -7.25
CA LYS A 21 -27.20 -66.35 -6.28
C LYS A 21 -26.33 -65.91 -5.09
N ALA A 22 -25.52 -66.80 -4.50
CA ALA A 22 -24.65 -66.46 -3.35
C ALA A 22 -23.45 -65.60 -3.76
N VAL A 23 -22.83 -65.89 -4.90
CA VAL A 23 -21.77 -65.04 -5.46
C VAL A 23 -22.35 -63.70 -5.91
N SER A 24 -23.48 -63.68 -6.61
CA SER A 24 -24.15 -62.43 -7.01
C SER A 24 -24.57 -61.58 -5.82
N ASN A 25 -25.12 -62.18 -4.76
CA ASN A 25 -25.52 -61.44 -3.56
C ASN A 25 -24.32 -60.88 -2.79
N ASN A 26 -23.23 -61.64 -2.68
CA ASN A 26 -22.01 -61.16 -2.05
C ASN A 26 -21.34 -60.07 -2.91
N THR A 27 -21.23 -60.24 -4.23
CA THR A 27 -20.70 -59.22 -5.15
C THR A 27 -21.55 -57.96 -5.16
N LYS A 28 -22.89 -58.08 -5.10
CA LYS A 28 -23.79 -56.92 -4.95
C LYS A 28 -23.55 -56.19 -3.63
N THR A 29 -23.35 -56.92 -2.54
CA THR A 29 -23.08 -56.36 -1.21
C THR A 29 -21.72 -55.66 -1.17
N TYR A 30 -20.67 -56.27 -1.74
CA TYR A 30 -19.35 -55.65 -1.86
C TYR A 30 -19.36 -54.44 -2.80
N LEU A 31 -20.10 -54.50 -3.90
CA LEU A 31 -20.27 -53.36 -4.81
C LEU A 31 -21.03 -52.22 -4.14
N LEU A 32 -22.09 -52.51 -3.39
CA LEU A 32 -22.83 -51.52 -2.59
C LEU A 32 -21.94 -50.88 -1.53
N ASN A 33 -21.14 -51.67 -0.82
CA ASN A 33 -20.19 -51.16 0.17
C ASN A 33 -19.09 -50.31 -0.49
N ALA A 34 -18.60 -50.71 -1.67
CA ALA A 34 -17.61 -49.94 -2.43
C ALA A 34 -18.19 -48.62 -2.96
N ILE A 35 -19.43 -48.61 -3.45
CA ILE A 35 -20.13 -47.39 -3.88
C ILE A 35 -20.38 -46.47 -2.68
N ALA A 36 -20.84 -47.01 -1.56
CA ALA A 36 -21.05 -46.23 -0.33
C ALA A 36 -19.74 -45.60 0.16
N LEU A 37 -18.65 -46.35 0.18
CA LEU A 37 -17.33 -45.85 0.57
C LEU A 37 -16.79 -44.81 -0.43
N PHE A 38 -16.99 -45.02 -1.73
CA PHE A 38 -16.64 -44.06 -2.77
C PHE A 38 -17.39 -42.74 -2.61
N ILE A 39 -18.70 -42.78 -2.33
CA ILE A 39 -19.52 -41.57 -2.07
C ILE A 39 -19.03 -40.84 -0.82
N VAL A 40 -18.74 -41.55 0.28
CA VAL A 40 -18.25 -40.93 1.52
C VAL A 40 -16.89 -40.26 1.30
N VAL A 41 -15.95 -40.93 0.62
CA VAL A 41 -14.61 -40.39 0.35
C VAL A 41 -14.68 -39.20 -0.60
N THR A 42 -15.44 -39.30 -1.69
CA THR A 42 -15.60 -38.18 -2.64
C THR A 42 -16.33 -36.99 -2.01
N PHE A 43 -17.35 -37.23 -1.18
CA PHE A 43 -18.01 -36.18 -0.40
C PHE A 43 -17.06 -35.54 0.61
N THR A 44 -16.20 -36.32 1.27
CA THR A 44 -15.20 -35.79 2.21
C THR A 44 -14.18 -34.91 1.50
N PHE A 45 -13.61 -35.37 0.37
CA PHE A 45 -12.71 -34.56 -0.45
C PHE A 45 -13.40 -33.31 -1.01
N TYR A 46 -14.67 -33.42 -1.40
CA TYR A 46 -15.45 -32.28 -1.84
C TYR A 46 -15.69 -31.27 -0.70
N VAL A 47 -16.09 -31.72 0.48
CA VAL A 47 -16.25 -30.87 1.68
C VAL A 47 -14.92 -30.23 2.08
N GLU A 48 -13.81 -30.95 2.00
CA GLU A 48 -12.47 -30.44 2.28
C GLU A 48 -12.05 -29.38 1.24
N SER A 49 -12.30 -29.63 -0.05
CA SER A 49 -12.07 -28.67 -1.12
C SER A 49 -12.89 -27.39 -0.93
N VAL A 50 -14.21 -27.51 -0.74
CA VAL A 50 -15.11 -26.37 -0.53
C VAL A 50 -14.79 -25.64 0.78
N GLY A 51 -14.39 -26.37 1.82
CA GLY A 51 -13.94 -25.79 3.09
C GLY A 51 -12.60 -25.04 2.97
N ASN A 52 -11.67 -25.52 2.14
CA ASN A 52 -10.43 -24.83 1.84
C ASN A 52 -10.68 -23.55 1.04
N ASP A 53 -11.57 -23.61 0.04
CA ASP A 53 -11.98 -22.43 -0.75
C ASP A 53 -12.64 -21.37 0.15
N TYR A 54 -13.52 -21.78 1.06
CA TYR A 54 -14.13 -20.88 2.05
C TYR A 54 -13.10 -20.23 2.96
N LYS A 55 -12.14 -20.99 3.50
CA LYS A 55 -11.06 -20.45 4.35
C LYS A 55 -10.17 -19.46 3.59
N ASN A 56 -9.78 -19.81 2.36
CA ASN A 56 -8.98 -18.94 1.50
C ASN A 56 -9.72 -17.65 1.17
N ARG A 57 -11.04 -17.74 0.95
CA ARG A 57 -11.90 -16.58 0.73
C ARG A 57 -12.00 -15.66 1.94
N GLN A 58 -12.15 -16.20 3.15
CA GLN A 58 -12.15 -15.39 4.38
C GLN A 58 -10.80 -14.68 4.58
N LYS A 59 -9.70 -15.39 4.33
CA LYS A 59 -8.35 -14.80 4.36
C LYS A 59 -8.18 -13.68 3.32
N TYR A 60 -8.78 -13.86 2.14
CA TYR A 60 -8.84 -12.82 1.10
C TYR A 60 -9.60 -11.59 1.57
N LEU A 61 -10.80 -11.78 2.12
CA LEU A 61 -11.63 -10.70 2.65
C LEU A 61 -10.91 -9.88 3.74
N ASP A 62 -10.22 -10.54 4.68
CA ASP A 62 -9.44 -9.87 5.72
C ASP A 62 -8.31 -9.03 5.14
N ILE A 63 -7.56 -9.59 4.17
CA ILE A 63 -6.47 -8.85 3.51
C ILE A 63 -7.03 -7.69 2.69
N SER A 64 -8.15 -7.87 1.97
CA SER A 64 -8.81 -6.79 1.24
C SER A 64 -9.27 -5.66 2.16
N LYS A 65 -9.82 -5.98 3.35
CA LYS A 65 -10.17 -4.99 4.37
C LYS A 65 -8.95 -4.23 4.89
N ASN A 66 -7.84 -4.92 5.12
CA ASN A 66 -6.58 -4.28 5.54
C ASN A 66 -6.02 -3.34 4.47
N ILE A 67 -6.05 -3.75 3.20
CA ILE A 67 -5.63 -2.90 2.07
C ILE A 67 -6.56 -1.70 1.93
N LEU A 68 -7.88 -1.89 2.04
CA LEU A 68 -8.84 -0.80 1.98
C LEU A 68 -8.57 0.24 3.08
N ASN A 69 -8.34 -0.20 4.31
CA ASN A 69 -8.01 0.69 5.42
C ASN A 69 -6.69 1.44 5.17
N GLU A 70 -5.67 0.77 4.64
CA GLU A 70 -4.42 1.42 4.26
C GLU A 70 -4.61 2.47 3.17
N LEU A 71 -5.45 2.21 2.15
CA LEU A 71 -5.74 3.19 1.10
C LEU A 71 -6.42 4.46 1.67
N TYR A 72 -7.34 4.32 2.63
CA TYR A 72 -7.90 5.48 3.34
C TYR A 72 -6.81 6.27 4.07
N LEU A 73 -5.94 5.60 4.82
CA LEU A 73 -4.83 6.24 5.53
C LEU A 73 -3.85 6.95 4.59
N ILE A 74 -3.56 6.35 3.42
CA ILE A 74 -2.74 6.99 2.38
C ILE A 74 -3.46 8.25 1.89
N SER A 75 -4.75 8.16 1.58
CA SER A 75 -5.52 9.29 1.05
C SER A 75 -5.54 10.48 2.00
N ASP A 76 -5.81 10.23 3.28
CA ASP A 76 -5.81 11.25 4.34
C ASP A 76 -4.42 11.87 4.52
N TYR A 77 -3.39 11.02 4.57
CA TYR A 77 -1.99 11.47 4.65
C TYR A 77 -1.60 12.35 3.46
N THR A 78 -2.01 11.98 2.25
CA THR A 78 -1.74 12.75 1.04
C THR A 78 -2.45 14.11 1.05
N ASP A 79 -3.72 14.16 1.46
CA ASP A 79 -4.45 15.43 1.59
C ASP A 79 -3.82 16.35 2.64
N GLU A 80 -3.41 15.80 3.79
CA GLU A 80 -2.72 16.55 4.84
C GLU A 80 -1.38 17.10 4.33
N TYR A 81 -0.57 16.26 3.67
CA TYR A 81 0.71 16.66 3.11
C TYR A 81 0.55 17.77 2.04
N ILE A 82 -0.41 17.63 1.12
CA ILE A 82 -0.72 18.67 0.12
C ILE A 82 -1.11 19.98 0.82
N SER A 83 -1.94 19.92 1.86
CA SER A 83 -2.37 21.08 2.64
C SER A 83 -1.18 21.79 3.31
N GLN A 84 -0.30 21.03 3.98
CA GLN A 84 0.91 21.57 4.60
C GLN A 84 1.86 22.18 3.55
N THR A 85 2.07 21.52 2.42
CA THR A 85 2.89 22.07 1.34
C THR A 85 2.29 23.36 0.78
N ASN A 86 0.96 23.42 0.61
CA ASN A 86 0.28 24.61 0.10
C ASN A 86 0.38 25.81 1.05
N SER A 87 0.45 25.59 2.36
CA SER A 87 0.63 26.68 3.33
C SER A 87 2.07 27.17 3.39
N ILE A 88 3.07 26.30 3.20
CA ILE A 88 4.49 26.66 3.31
C ILE A 88 5.07 27.20 1.98
N LEU A 89 4.65 26.65 0.83
CA LEU A 89 5.19 26.99 -0.48
C LEU A 89 5.17 28.51 -0.79
N PRO A 90 4.11 29.28 -0.49
CA PRO A 90 4.11 30.73 -0.70
C PRO A 90 5.22 31.44 0.07
N LEU A 91 5.53 30.99 1.29
CA LEU A 91 6.58 31.56 2.13
C LEU A 91 7.95 31.39 1.48
N TYR A 92 8.24 30.20 0.98
CA TYR A 92 9.51 29.90 0.32
C TYR A 92 9.64 30.53 -1.07
N LYS A 93 8.54 30.68 -1.82
CA LYS A 93 8.54 31.44 -3.07
C LYS A 93 8.87 32.91 -2.82
N LYS A 94 8.17 33.55 -1.89
CA LYS A 94 8.44 34.93 -1.49
C LYS A 94 9.87 35.10 -1.01
N GLN A 95 10.39 34.17 -0.22
CA GLN A 95 11.78 34.21 0.24
C GLN A 95 12.79 34.09 -0.89
N TYR A 96 12.50 33.25 -1.89
CA TYR A 96 13.35 33.08 -3.07
C TYR A 96 13.35 34.34 -3.96
N GLU A 97 12.18 34.93 -4.19
CA GLU A 97 12.01 36.16 -4.99
C GLU A 97 12.71 37.36 -4.36
N ARG A 98 12.66 37.44 -3.02
CA ARG A 98 13.33 38.51 -2.27
C ARG A 98 14.85 38.32 -2.15
N TRP A 99 15.38 37.15 -2.50
CA TRP A 99 16.74 36.74 -2.13
C TRP A 99 17.83 37.75 -2.50
N ASP A 100 17.73 38.43 -3.65
CA ASP A 100 18.77 39.37 -4.11
C ASP A 100 18.47 40.84 -3.75
N ILE A 101 17.39 41.12 -3.02
CA ILE A 101 17.01 42.48 -2.63
C ILE A 101 17.97 42.99 -1.56
N ASP A 102 18.44 44.24 -1.73
CA ASP A 102 19.26 44.90 -0.72
C ASP A 102 18.42 45.41 0.47
N ASN A 103 18.06 44.53 1.40
CA ASN A 103 17.25 44.86 2.58
C ASN A 103 17.63 44.02 3.80
N ASP A 104 17.91 44.66 4.94
CA ASP A 104 18.39 43.98 6.17
C ASP A 104 17.43 42.92 6.71
N SER A 105 16.13 43.06 6.45
CA SER A 105 15.08 42.12 6.84
C SER A 105 14.65 41.19 5.69
N VAL A 106 15.47 40.99 4.66
CA VAL A 106 15.14 40.18 3.46
C VAL A 106 14.74 38.73 3.81
N PHE A 107 15.29 38.17 4.88
CA PHE A 107 15.00 36.81 5.36
C PHE A 107 13.92 36.74 6.44
N ILE A 108 13.34 37.88 6.79
CA ILE A 108 12.30 37.98 7.81
C ILE A 108 10.95 38.14 7.12
N ASP A 109 9.97 37.41 7.60
CA ASP A 109 8.57 37.56 7.22
C ASP A 109 7.68 37.76 8.45
N PHE A 110 6.42 38.11 8.24
CA PHE A 110 5.46 38.30 9.31
C PHE A 110 4.06 37.84 8.92
N PHE A 111 3.28 37.46 9.93
CA PHE A 111 1.83 37.38 9.85
C PHE A 111 1.19 38.36 10.84
N GLU A 112 -0.01 38.83 10.51
CA GLU A 112 -0.77 39.68 11.42
C GLU A 112 -1.36 38.84 12.54
N ASN A 113 -1.36 39.39 13.76
CA ASN A 113 -1.97 38.72 14.90
C ASN A 113 -3.48 38.89 14.84
N GLU A 114 -4.19 37.79 14.59
CA GLU A 114 -5.65 37.75 14.57
C GLU A 114 -6.28 38.22 15.89
N ASN A 115 -5.59 38.01 17.02
CA ASN A 115 -6.06 38.36 18.36
C ASN A 115 -5.67 39.77 18.83
N ALA A 116 -4.81 40.48 18.08
CA ALA A 116 -4.43 41.85 18.38
C ALA A 116 -4.14 42.63 17.08
N PRO A 117 -5.19 43.25 16.48
CA PRO A 117 -5.10 44.00 15.24
C PRO A 117 -3.99 45.06 15.29
N GLY A 118 -3.13 45.07 14.27
CA GLY A 118 -1.98 45.98 14.19
C GLY A 118 -0.68 45.42 14.81
N SER A 119 -0.72 44.30 15.52
CA SER A 119 0.50 43.59 15.97
C SER A 119 0.93 42.52 14.95
N LYS A 120 2.25 42.40 14.76
CA LYS A 120 2.87 41.50 13.78
C LYS A 120 3.75 40.47 14.47
N PHE A 121 3.61 39.22 14.10
CA PHE A 121 4.52 38.16 14.51
C PHE A 121 5.56 37.93 13.42
N TYR A 122 6.80 38.26 13.74
CA TYR A 122 7.93 38.10 12.83
C TYR A 122 8.57 36.73 13.01
N TYR A 123 8.89 36.08 11.91
CA TYR A 123 9.51 34.76 11.86
C TYR A 123 10.50 34.68 10.69
N VAL A 124 11.29 33.61 10.69
CA VAL A 124 12.26 33.32 9.64
C VAL A 124 11.79 32.12 8.84
N PRO A 125 11.29 32.30 7.60
CA PRO A 125 10.83 31.17 6.78
C PRO A 125 11.91 30.08 6.62
N LEU A 126 13.17 30.45 6.38
CA LEU A 126 14.26 29.48 6.20
C LEU A 126 14.70 28.78 7.48
N GLY A 127 14.42 29.34 8.66
CA GLY A 127 14.61 28.62 9.93
C GLY A 127 13.77 27.35 9.99
N LEU A 128 12.61 27.37 9.33
CA LEU A 128 11.68 26.25 9.27
C LEU A 128 12.03 25.21 8.18
N PHE A 129 13.12 25.38 7.43
CA PHE A 129 13.44 24.55 6.28
C PHE A 129 13.58 23.05 6.62
N LYS A 130 14.00 22.71 7.84
CA LYS A 130 14.12 21.32 8.30
C LYS A 130 12.83 20.75 8.94
N ASN A 131 11.79 21.56 9.16
CA ASN A 131 10.66 21.20 10.02
C ASN A 131 9.55 20.39 9.31
N THR A 132 9.67 20.26 8.00
CA THR A 132 8.80 19.44 7.16
C THR A 132 9.27 17.99 7.12
N LYS A 133 8.34 17.04 7.06
CA LYS A 133 8.67 15.64 6.83
C LYS A 133 8.54 15.32 5.34
N PRO A 134 9.52 14.61 4.74
CA PRO A 134 9.38 14.09 3.39
C PRO A 134 8.13 13.23 3.23
N TYR A 135 7.51 13.27 2.04
CA TYR A 135 6.34 12.45 1.71
C TYR A 135 6.63 10.95 1.88
N ASN A 136 5.95 10.29 2.83
CA ASN A 136 6.14 8.89 3.17
C ASN A 136 4.84 8.27 3.74
N PRO A 137 3.85 7.93 2.88
CA PRO A 137 2.58 7.36 3.32
C PRO A 137 2.74 5.92 3.83
N PRO A 138 1.81 5.41 4.66
CA PRO A 138 1.83 4.04 5.18
C PRO A 138 1.67 2.99 4.08
N ARG A 139 2.38 1.84 4.19
CA ARG A 139 2.41 0.75 3.18
C ARG A 139 2.60 -0.66 3.76
N LEU A 140 2.19 -0.90 5.01
CA LEU A 140 2.41 -2.16 5.71
C LEU A 140 1.51 -3.29 5.20
N ALA A 141 0.23 -3.01 5.00
CA ALA A 141 -0.73 -3.97 4.48
C ALA A 141 -0.32 -4.39 3.06
N TYR A 142 0.07 -3.43 2.22
CA TYR A 142 0.61 -3.72 0.91
C TYR A 142 1.87 -4.59 0.93
N LYS A 143 2.85 -4.26 1.77
CA LYS A 143 4.08 -5.07 1.91
C LYS A 143 3.80 -6.51 2.35
N THR A 144 2.72 -6.74 3.10
CA THR A 144 2.29 -8.08 3.51
C THR A 144 1.59 -8.79 2.36
N PHE A 145 0.70 -8.08 1.65
CA PHE A 145 -0.01 -8.57 0.46
C PHE A 145 0.95 -8.98 -0.66
N SER A 146 1.95 -8.15 -0.99
CA SER A 146 2.90 -8.42 -2.08
C SER A 146 3.81 -9.62 -1.84
N LYS A 147 3.92 -10.08 -0.58
CA LYS A 147 4.64 -11.31 -0.20
C LYS A 147 3.74 -12.55 -0.12
N GLY A 148 2.45 -12.42 -0.46
CA GLY A 148 1.47 -13.50 -0.46
C GLY A 148 1.72 -14.57 -1.52
N THR A 149 0.96 -15.68 -1.44
CA THR A 149 1.04 -16.81 -2.39
C THR A 149 0.26 -16.54 -3.69
N GLN A 150 0.61 -17.23 -4.78
CA GLN A 150 -0.06 -17.07 -6.08
C GLN A 150 -1.57 -17.35 -6.03
N ASP A 151 -1.98 -18.34 -5.22
CA ASP A 151 -3.39 -18.69 -5.00
C ASP A 151 -4.22 -17.51 -4.47
N PHE A 152 -3.60 -16.64 -3.67
CA PHE A 152 -4.26 -15.46 -3.11
C PHE A 152 -4.61 -14.42 -4.20
N PHE A 153 -3.72 -14.24 -5.17
CA PHE A 153 -3.94 -13.29 -6.28
C PHE A 153 -4.97 -13.78 -7.29
N LEU A 154 -5.15 -15.10 -7.40
CA LEU A 154 -6.10 -15.73 -8.33
C LEU A 154 -7.55 -15.70 -7.84
N ILE A 155 -7.80 -15.50 -6.53
CA ILE A 155 -9.15 -15.42 -5.96
C ILE A 155 -9.92 -14.21 -6.49
N ASN A 156 -9.23 -13.08 -6.71
CA ASN A 156 -9.79 -11.94 -7.41
C ASN A 156 -8.68 -11.17 -8.12
N THR A 157 -8.40 -11.59 -9.34
CA THR A 157 -7.35 -11.05 -10.20
C THR A 157 -7.57 -9.57 -10.52
N GLU A 158 -8.82 -9.12 -10.65
CA GLU A 158 -9.14 -7.71 -10.93
C GLU A 158 -8.68 -6.79 -9.80
N ILE A 159 -9.07 -7.09 -8.55
CA ILE A 159 -8.65 -6.32 -7.38
C ILE A 159 -7.14 -6.44 -7.18
N SER A 160 -6.59 -7.64 -7.34
CA SER A 160 -5.16 -7.87 -7.12
C SER A 160 -4.31 -7.05 -8.09
N ASN A 161 -4.66 -7.08 -9.39
CA ASN A 161 -3.98 -6.26 -10.40
C ASN A 161 -4.13 -4.78 -10.10
N ARG A 162 -5.31 -4.33 -9.66
CA ARG A 162 -5.53 -2.91 -9.34
C ARG A 162 -4.75 -2.45 -8.10
N ILE A 163 -4.61 -3.31 -7.09
CA ILE A 163 -3.72 -3.06 -5.94
C ILE A 163 -2.27 -2.97 -6.41
N PHE A 164 -1.81 -3.90 -7.25
CA PHE A 164 -0.46 -3.82 -7.81
C PHE A 164 -0.25 -2.56 -8.66
N GLU A 165 -1.22 -2.20 -9.50
CA GLU A 165 -1.17 -0.96 -10.26
C GLU A 165 -1.09 0.25 -9.32
N LEU A 166 -1.87 0.31 -8.24
CA LEU A 166 -1.79 1.42 -7.29
C LEU A 166 -0.45 1.55 -6.59
N TYR A 167 0.14 0.45 -6.13
CA TYR A 167 1.32 0.49 -5.27
C TYR A 167 2.64 0.37 -6.04
N ASP A 168 2.70 -0.51 -7.04
CA ASP A 168 3.89 -0.81 -7.85
C ASP A 168 3.79 -0.29 -9.29
N GLY A 169 2.59 -0.24 -9.87
CA GLY A 169 2.36 0.15 -11.27
C GLY A 169 2.06 1.64 -11.50
N SER A 170 1.86 2.43 -10.44
CA SER A 170 1.43 3.82 -10.51
C SER A 170 2.48 4.77 -9.95
N ASP A 171 2.24 6.05 -10.25
CA ASP A 171 3.07 7.15 -9.81
C ASP A 171 3.24 7.23 -8.28
N ILE A 172 2.52 6.51 -7.42
CA ILE A 172 2.71 6.61 -5.95
C ILE A 172 4.10 6.16 -5.49
N GLN A 173 4.66 5.09 -6.06
CA GLN A 173 6.05 4.72 -5.80
C GLN A 173 6.99 5.74 -6.46
N TYR A 174 6.73 6.12 -7.71
CA TYR A 174 7.52 7.14 -8.39
C TYR A 174 7.53 8.50 -7.68
N LEU A 175 6.43 8.91 -7.06
CA LEU A 175 6.25 10.15 -6.32
C LEU A 175 6.84 10.02 -4.92
N PHE A 176 6.80 8.86 -4.29
CA PHE A 176 7.57 8.62 -3.08
C PHE A 176 9.07 8.72 -3.35
N GLU A 177 9.54 8.06 -4.40
CA GLU A 177 10.95 8.07 -4.77
C GLU A 177 11.39 9.43 -5.34
N GLY A 178 10.52 10.10 -6.09
CA GLY A 178 10.79 11.36 -6.78
C GLY A 178 10.48 12.60 -5.95
N THR A 179 9.52 12.55 -5.03
CA THR A 179 9.19 13.66 -4.13
C THR A 179 9.84 13.44 -2.77
N GLY A 180 9.55 12.32 -2.10
CA GLY A 180 10.08 12.03 -0.76
C GLY A 180 11.60 12.03 -0.71
N LYS A 181 12.28 11.23 -1.54
CA LYS A 181 13.76 11.16 -1.52
C LYS A 181 14.42 12.47 -1.96
N ASN A 182 13.85 13.19 -2.92
CA ASN A 182 14.41 14.47 -3.36
C ASN A 182 14.23 15.55 -2.30
N GLU A 183 13.08 15.60 -1.64
CA GLU A 183 12.85 16.51 -0.52
C GLU A 183 13.82 16.21 0.64
N GLU A 184 13.95 14.95 1.03
CA GLU A 184 14.90 14.51 2.06
C GLU A 184 16.34 14.91 1.67
N LYS A 185 16.73 14.66 0.43
CA LYS A 185 18.03 15.08 -0.11
C LYS A 185 18.23 16.60 0.02
N TYR A 186 17.23 17.42 -0.28
CA TYR A 186 17.35 18.88 -0.19
C TYR A 186 17.44 19.36 1.25
N ILE A 187 16.69 18.75 2.17
CA ILE A 187 16.81 19.01 3.63
C ILE A 187 18.22 18.65 4.10
N ASN A 188 18.72 17.47 3.75
CA ASN A 188 20.05 17.01 4.15
C ASN A 188 21.16 17.89 3.57
N GLN A 189 21.04 18.33 2.31
CA GLN A 189 21.99 19.27 1.71
C GLN A 189 21.97 20.64 2.38
N PHE A 190 20.81 21.10 2.85
CA PHE A 190 20.70 22.34 3.63
C PHE A 190 21.41 22.21 4.99
N ILE A 191 21.14 21.12 5.72
CA ILE A 191 21.78 20.82 7.01
C ILE A 191 23.29 20.69 6.84
N ASP A 192 23.74 19.91 5.86
CA ASP A 192 25.16 19.72 5.56
C ASP A 192 25.86 21.05 5.27
N ARG A 193 25.23 21.95 4.52
CA ARG A 193 25.79 23.27 4.24
C ARG A 193 25.99 24.09 5.50
N ILE A 194 25.04 24.02 6.43
CA ILE A 194 25.14 24.73 7.70
C ILE A 194 26.28 24.14 8.53
N GLU A 195 26.29 22.83 8.72
CA GLU A 195 27.23 22.13 9.59
C GLU A 195 28.68 22.23 9.08
N ASN A 196 28.87 22.10 7.76
CA ASN A 196 30.20 22.02 7.19
C ASN A 196 30.78 23.34 6.71
N LYS A 197 29.96 24.39 6.60
CA LYS A 197 30.41 25.72 6.18
C LYS A 197 30.00 26.83 7.14
N TRP A 198 28.70 27.03 7.38
CA TRP A 198 28.26 28.20 8.15
C TRP A 198 28.81 28.18 9.57
N ILE A 199 28.84 27.02 10.23
CA ILE A 199 29.42 26.87 11.58
C ILE A 199 30.93 27.22 11.61
N LYS A 200 31.65 27.03 10.50
CA LYS A 200 33.09 27.35 10.42
C LYS A 200 33.34 28.82 10.09
N ASP A 201 32.48 29.39 9.25
CA ASP A 201 32.66 30.74 8.71
C ASP A 201 32.06 31.81 9.64
N LEU A 202 31.04 31.48 10.45
CA LEU A 202 30.28 32.42 11.28
C LEU A 202 30.54 32.19 12.78
N PRO A 203 30.54 33.24 13.62
CA PRO A 203 30.81 33.12 15.07
C PRO A 203 29.80 32.24 15.82
N SER A 204 28.53 32.29 15.40
CA SER A 204 27.46 31.44 15.92
C SER A 204 26.37 31.28 14.85
N VAL A 205 25.71 30.12 14.83
CA VAL A 205 24.61 29.83 13.90
C VAL A 205 23.36 29.51 14.71
N ASP A 206 22.38 30.39 14.65
CA ASP A 206 21.06 30.21 15.23
C ASP A 206 19.99 30.48 14.17
N LEU A 207 19.42 29.40 13.61
CA LEU A 207 18.46 29.48 12.52
C LEU A 207 17.10 30.01 12.98
N ASP A 208 16.80 29.97 14.28
CA ASP A 208 15.54 30.41 14.87
C ASP A 208 15.60 31.89 15.28
N SER A 209 16.80 32.44 15.49
CA SER A 209 17.02 33.86 15.81
C SER A 209 16.92 34.76 14.58
N LYS A 210 16.02 35.75 14.62
CA LYS A 210 15.92 36.79 13.58
C LYS A 210 17.21 37.60 13.45
N ASP A 211 17.88 37.88 14.57
CA ASP A 211 19.08 38.70 14.61
C ASP A 211 20.22 38.03 13.84
N PHE A 212 20.36 36.70 13.96
CA PHE A 212 21.32 35.94 13.16
C PHE A 212 21.14 36.18 11.66
N TRP A 213 19.91 36.13 11.14
CA TRP A 213 19.63 36.32 9.72
C TRP A 213 19.85 37.76 9.25
N ILE A 214 19.59 38.75 10.11
CA ILE A 214 19.81 40.17 9.82
C ILE A 214 21.32 40.47 9.78
N GLU A 215 22.05 40.07 10.81
CA GLU A 215 23.49 40.34 10.95
C GLU A 215 24.31 39.63 9.86
N ASN A 216 23.95 38.40 9.52
CA ASN A 216 24.68 37.57 8.55
C ASN A 216 24.08 37.63 7.14
N ARG A 217 23.12 38.53 6.90
CA ARG A 217 22.38 38.65 5.64
C ARG A 217 23.27 38.60 4.41
N LYS A 218 24.33 39.42 4.35
CA LYS A 218 25.21 39.51 3.17
C LYS A 218 25.94 38.20 2.89
N TYR A 219 26.41 37.53 3.95
CA TYR A 219 27.04 36.22 3.84
C TYR A 219 26.04 35.18 3.28
N ILE A 220 24.83 35.17 3.83
CA ILE A 220 23.77 34.23 3.43
C ILE A 220 23.31 34.50 1.98
N GLN A 221 23.07 35.76 1.59
CA GLN A 221 22.71 36.12 0.21
C GLN A 221 23.77 35.66 -0.81
N ASN A 222 25.05 35.73 -0.43
CA ASN A 222 26.17 35.27 -1.25
C ASN A 222 26.27 33.74 -1.32
N ASP A 223 25.56 32.99 -0.46
CA ASP A 223 25.50 31.54 -0.51
C ASP A 223 24.54 31.03 -1.60
N LYS A 224 25.04 31.05 -2.84
CA LYS A 224 24.31 30.55 -4.02
C LYS A 224 23.87 29.09 -3.89
N PHE A 225 24.53 28.30 -3.03
CA PHE A 225 24.16 26.90 -2.80
C PHE A 225 22.81 26.78 -2.08
N ILE A 226 22.61 27.53 -0.99
CA ILE A 226 21.34 27.57 -0.26
C ILE A 226 20.22 28.13 -1.15
N LYS A 227 20.49 29.20 -1.89
CA LYS A 227 19.53 29.75 -2.87
C LYS A 227 19.07 28.69 -3.87
N ASN A 228 20.00 27.89 -4.39
CA ASN A 228 19.70 26.82 -5.33
C ASN A 228 18.89 25.68 -4.70
N ILE A 229 19.18 25.32 -3.45
CA ILE A 229 18.39 24.32 -2.70
C ILE A 229 16.95 24.81 -2.52
N LEU A 230 16.77 26.06 -2.11
CA LEU A 230 15.45 26.68 -1.96
C LEU A 230 14.67 26.63 -3.29
N LYS A 231 15.32 26.97 -4.41
CA LYS A 231 14.73 26.86 -5.75
C LYS A 231 14.28 25.43 -6.06
N LYS A 232 15.17 24.45 -5.92
CA LYS A 232 14.89 23.04 -6.24
C LYS A 232 13.71 22.51 -5.46
N ARG A 233 13.62 22.89 -4.18
CA ARG A 233 12.52 22.49 -3.33
C ARG A 233 11.20 23.16 -3.71
N ASN A 234 11.24 24.47 -4.01
CA ASN A 234 10.08 25.18 -4.53
C ASN A 234 9.56 24.52 -5.82
N ASP A 235 10.46 24.21 -6.75
CA ASP A 235 10.12 23.53 -8.01
C ASP A 235 9.49 22.16 -7.73
N LEU A 236 10.11 21.35 -6.88
CA LEU A 236 9.61 20.03 -6.50
C LEU A 236 8.16 20.09 -5.97
N TRP A 237 7.90 20.99 -5.03
CA TRP A 237 6.55 21.15 -4.46
C TRP A 237 5.54 21.72 -5.46
N ASN A 238 5.98 22.64 -6.31
CA ASN A 238 5.07 23.29 -7.25
C ASN A 238 4.64 22.36 -8.40
N PHE A 239 5.51 21.44 -8.83
CA PHE A 239 5.22 20.51 -9.93
C PHE A 239 4.81 19.12 -9.43
N SER A 240 5.60 18.50 -8.56
CA SER A 240 5.33 17.12 -8.12
C SER A 240 4.23 17.03 -7.07
N VAL A 241 4.23 17.94 -6.08
CA VAL A 241 3.23 17.86 -4.99
C VAL A 241 1.87 18.38 -5.44
N LYS A 242 1.80 19.58 -6.01
CA LYS A 242 0.51 20.18 -6.36
C LYS A 242 -0.27 19.41 -7.44
N GLU A 243 0.40 18.98 -8.49
CA GLU A 243 -0.29 18.38 -9.64
C GLU A 243 -0.37 16.86 -9.51
N GLN A 244 0.78 16.20 -9.32
CA GLN A 244 0.85 14.75 -9.40
C GLN A 244 0.26 14.06 -8.16
N LEU A 245 0.57 14.53 -6.94
CA LEU A 245 -0.04 13.94 -5.73
C LEU A 245 -1.55 14.19 -5.66
N SER A 246 -2.04 15.34 -6.09
CA SER A 246 -3.49 15.61 -6.16
C SER A 246 -4.19 14.65 -7.14
N TYR A 247 -3.63 14.47 -8.34
CA TYR A 247 -4.17 13.53 -9.32
C TYR A 247 -4.18 12.09 -8.79
N GLN A 248 -3.08 11.66 -8.18
CA GLN A 248 -2.97 10.32 -7.60
C GLN A 248 -3.96 10.12 -6.44
N ASN A 249 -4.16 11.12 -5.59
CA ASN A 249 -5.13 11.01 -4.51
C ASN A 249 -6.56 10.83 -5.02
N GLU A 250 -6.93 11.48 -6.13
CA GLU A 250 -8.23 11.28 -6.76
C GLU A 250 -8.40 9.87 -7.35
N LEU A 251 -7.33 9.25 -7.83
CA LEU A 251 -7.35 7.84 -8.25
C LEU A 251 -7.55 6.91 -7.04
N ILE A 252 -6.78 7.09 -5.97
CA ILE A 252 -6.93 6.34 -4.72
C ILE A 252 -8.37 6.40 -4.21
N LYS A 253 -8.98 7.60 -4.20
CA LYS A 253 -10.39 7.78 -3.78
C LYS A 253 -11.39 7.01 -4.66
N LYS A 254 -11.12 6.85 -5.96
CA LYS A 254 -11.94 6.01 -6.86
C LYS A 254 -11.73 4.53 -6.56
N ASP A 255 -10.50 4.12 -6.28
CA ASP A 255 -10.16 2.73 -6.01
C ASP A 255 -10.71 2.24 -4.68
N ILE A 256 -10.68 3.10 -3.65
CA ILE A 256 -11.36 2.89 -2.38
C ILE A 256 -12.84 2.55 -2.61
N LYS A 257 -13.56 3.34 -3.42
CA LYS A 257 -14.98 3.09 -3.72
C LYS A 257 -15.20 1.76 -4.44
N SER A 258 -14.30 1.41 -5.36
CA SER A 258 -14.35 0.15 -6.09
C SER A 258 -14.14 -1.04 -5.14
N LEU A 259 -13.10 -0.99 -4.31
CA LEU A 259 -12.74 -2.05 -3.37
C LEU A 259 -13.80 -2.22 -2.27
N ASP A 260 -14.32 -1.13 -1.72
CA ASP A 260 -15.41 -1.12 -0.75
C ASP A 260 -16.67 -1.81 -1.31
N SER A 261 -17.02 -1.55 -2.57
CA SER A 261 -18.13 -2.23 -3.26
C SER A 261 -17.91 -3.74 -3.35
N VAL A 262 -16.71 -4.20 -3.70
CA VAL A 262 -16.45 -5.64 -3.79
C VAL A 262 -16.44 -6.30 -2.41
N ILE A 263 -15.81 -5.68 -1.42
CA ILE A 263 -15.80 -6.18 -0.03
C ILE A 263 -17.22 -6.30 0.49
N LYS A 264 -18.08 -5.29 0.29
CA LYS A 264 -19.50 -5.34 0.69
C LYS A 264 -20.25 -6.49 0.03
N ARG A 265 -20.03 -6.74 -1.26
CA ARG A 265 -20.64 -7.90 -1.94
C ARG A 265 -20.19 -9.21 -1.30
N MET A 266 -18.91 -9.33 -0.96
CA MET A 266 -18.35 -10.53 -0.31
C MET A 266 -18.85 -10.73 1.13
N ASP A 267 -18.95 -9.65 1.92
CA ASP A 267 -19.46 -9.67 3.30
C ASP A 267 -20.95 -10.04 3.36
N ASN A 268 -21.74 -9.64 2.36
CA ASN A 268 -23.19 -9.89 2.32
C ASN A 268 -23.55 -11.31 1.86
N GLU A 269 -22.57 -12.11 1.43
CA GLU A 269 -22.84 -13.48 1.02
C GLU A 269 -23.18 -14.35 2.23
N LYS A 270 -24.31 -15.05 2.15
CA LYS A 270 -24.76 -15.94 3.21
C LYS A 270 -24.18 -17.32 2.99
N TYR A 271 -23.73 -17.96 4.05
CA TYR A 271 -23.21 -19.33 4.00
C TYR A 271 -23.95 -20.22 4.99
N PHE A 272 -24.24 -21.44 4.57
CA PHE A 272 -24.55 -22.55 5.47
C PHE A 272 -23.33 -23.47 5.50
N LEU A 273 -22.65 -23.56 6.64
CA LEU A 273 -21.31 -24.16 6.75
C LEU A 273 -20.35 -23.54 5.71
N TYR A 274 -19.86 -24.30 4.73
CA TYR A 274 -18.96 -23.80 3.67
C TYR A 274 -19.68 -23.47 2.35
N TRP A 275 -21.01 -23.68 2.28
CA TRP A 275 -21.79 -23.52 1.05
C TRP A 275 -22.41 -22.13 0.98
N LYS A 276 -22.16 -21.42 -0.13
CA LYS A 276 -22.81 -20.16 -0.44
C LYS A 276 -24.30 -20.41 -0.69
N LEU A 277 -25.14 -19.61 -0.04
CA LEU A 277 -26.58 -19.57 -0.26
C LEU A 277 -26.85 -18.47 -1.30
N ASP A 278 -27.54 -18.82 -2.38
CA ASP A 278 -28.00 -17.89 -3.41
C ASP A 278 -29.18 -17.03 -2.90
#